data_AF-A0A347UG51-F1
#
_entry.id   AF-A0A347UG51-F1
#
_cell.length_a   1.000
_cell.length_b   1.000
_cell.length_c   1.000
_cell.angle_alpha   90.00
_cell.angle_beta   90.00
_cell.angle_gamma   90.00
#
_symmetry.space_group_name_H-M   'P 1'
#
loop_
_entity.id
_entity.type
_entity.pdbx_description
1 polymer ?
#
loop_
_entity_poly.entity_id
_entity_poly.type
_entity_poly.pdbx_seq_one_letter_code
_entity_poly.pdbx_strand_id
1 'polypeptide(L)'
;MSSITEDLKRTFDLASFRQRAKNLTRPADLEKMSEITKRYAREGNKQEKLYKRDYKTRVEKALQVRIDKAGVKDRTLKHRLFGSDNFDKSALTRQAHRDVQHDHSRRISQLASRETQELDTLVVTAEQRDALTKEQREKPRKDFQRAADRRAGPERRR
;
A
#
# COMPACT_ATOMS: atom_id res chain seq x y z
N MET A 1 3.00 -5.42 -15.12
CA MET A 1 1.93 -4.46 -15.50
C MET A 1 0.89 -4.54 -14.40
N SER A 2 0.64 -3.46 -13.66
CA SER A 2 -0.43 -3.43 -12.64
C SER A 2 -1.75 -3.53 -13.39
N SER A 3 -2.55 -4.56 -13.12
CA SER A 3 -3.88 -4.70 -13.71
C SER A 3 -4.82 -3.66 -13.11
N ILE A 4 -5.75 -3.11 -13.90
CA ILE A 4 -6.84 -2.23 -13.39
C ILE A 4 -7.54 -2.87 -12.18
N THR A 5 -7.66 -4.21 -12.17
CA THR A 5 -8.22 -4.96 -11.06
C THR A 5 -7.38 -4.90 -9.78
N GLU A 6 -6.05 -4.85 -9.87
CA GLU A 6 -5.16 -4.69 -8.71
C GLU A 6 -5.25 -3.28 -8.14
N ASP A 7 -5.31 -2.27 -8.99
CA ASP A 7 -5.42 -0.87 -8.54
C ASP A 7 -6.79 -0.62 -7.89
N LEU A 8 -7.87 -1.17 -8.46
CA LEU A 8 -9.19 -1.17 -7.82
C LEU A 8 -9.15 -1.84 -6.45
N LYS A 9 -8.61 -3.06 -6.35
CA LYS A 9 -8.47 -3.76 -5.07
C LYS A 9 -7.75 -2.91 -4.03
N ARG A 10 -6.60 -2.33 -4.36
CA ARG A 10 -5.86 -1.45 -3.45
C ARG A 10 -6.67 -0.25 -2.96
N THR A 11 -7.45 0.39 -3.85
CA THR A 11 -8.29 1.53 -3.44
C THR A 11 -9.43 1.10 -2.51
N PHE A 12 -10.05 -0.06 -2.77
CA PHE A 12 -11.07 -0.64 -1.91
C PHE A 12 -10.49 -1.08 -0.57
N ASP A 13 -9.30 -1.70 -0.56
CA ASP A 13 -8.61 -2.11 0.65
C ASP A 13 -8.33 -0.88 1.53
N LEU A 14 -7.72 0.16 0.97
CA LEU A 14 -7.42 1.40 1.71
C LEU A 14 -8.69 2.03 2.29
N ALA A 15 -9.77 2.12 1.50
CA ALA A 15 -11.05 2.65 1.97
C ALA A 15 -11.63 1.78 3.11
N SER A 16 -11.57 0.47 2.96
CA SER A 16 -12.03 -0.51 3.96
C SER A 16 -11.24 -0.41 5.25
N PHE A 17 -9.91 -0.29 5.18
CA PHE A 17 -9.05 -0.14 6.35
C PHE A 17 -9.24 1.21 7.04
N ARG A 18 -9.42 2.30 6.29
CA ARG A 18 -9.81 3.59 6.88
C ARG A 18 -11.15 3.49 7.60
N GLN A 19 -12.11 2.74 7.07
CA GLN A 19 -13.40 2.53 7.74
C GLN A 19 -13.25 1.66 9.00
N ARG A 20 -12.46 0.59 8.95
CA ARG A 20 -12.16 -0.24 10.15
C ARG A 20 -11.43 0.57 11.22
N ALA A 21 -10.47 1.40 10.83
CA ALA A 21 -9.72 2.23 11.76
C ALA A 21 -10.60 3.30 12.44
N LYS A 22 -11.70 3.75 11.82
CA LYS A 22 -12.70 4.60 12.49
C LYS A 22 -13.47 3.90 13.60
N ASN A 23 -13.53 2.57 13.58
CA ASN A 23 -14.20 1.77 14.61
C ASN A 23 -13.29 1.51 15.82
N LEU A 24 -12.06 2.05 15.83
CA LEU A 24 -11.17 1.99 16.99
C LEU A 24 -11.79 2.76 18.15
N THR A 25 -11.82 2.13 19.32
CA THR A 25 -12.52 2.66 20.50
C THR A 25 -11.65 3.57 21.36
N ARG A 26 -10.32 3.43 21.29
CA ARG A 26 -9.38 4.14 22.16
C ARG A 26 -8.91 5.45 21.52
N PRO A 27 -8.89 6.56 22.26
CA PRO A 27 -8.43 7.86 21.75
C PRO A 27 -7.00 7.82 21.18
N ALA A 28 -6.07 7.13 21.86
CA ALA A 28 -4.69 7.02 21.41
C ALA A 28 -4.53 6.31 20.06
N ASP A 29 -5.37 5.32 19.76
CA ASP A 29 -5.32 4.63 18.46
C ASP A 29 -5.95 5.49 17.35
N LEU A 30 -6.99 6.28 17.68
CA LEU A 30 -7.59 7.27 16.76
C LEU A 30 -6.62 8.40 16.42
N GLU A 31 -5.85 8.89 17.39
CA GLU A 31 -4.80 9.88 17.17
C GLU A 31 -3.74 9.35 16.20
N LYS A 32 -3.22 8.14 16.45
CA LYS A 32 -2.26 7.46 15.56
C LYS A 32 -2.79 7.27 14.15
N MET A 33 -4.05 6.83 14.01
CA MET A 33 -4.71 6.75 12.70
C MET A 33 -4.72 8.12 12.00
N SER A 34 -5.05 9.19 12.73
CA SER A 34 -5.08 10.55 12.19
C SER A 34 -3.68 11.03 11.75
N GLU A 35 -2.64 10.65 12.48
CA GLU A 35 -1.25 10.97 12.15
C GLU A 35 -0.78 10.25 10.89
N ILE A 36 -1.04 8.93 10.80
CA ILE A 36 -0.71 8.10 9.64
C ILE A 36 -1.38 8.70 8.39
N THR A 37 -2.69 8.92 8.44
CA THR A 37 -3.46 9.46 7.31
C THR A 37 -2.98 10.85 6.89
N LYS A 38 -2.74 11.76 7.84
CA LYS A 38 -2.20 13.09 7.56
C LYS A 38 -0.80 13.04 6.94
N ARG A 39 0.08 12.15 7.41
CA ARG A 39 1.44 11.99 6.90
C ARG A 39 1.42 11.54 5.44
N TYR A 40 0.68 10.47 5.14
CA TYR A 40 0.57 9.97 3.76
C TYR A 40 -0.15 10.95 2.83
N ALA A 41 -1.14 11.70 3.31
CA ALA A 41 -1.75 12.77 2.53
C ALA A 41 -0.75 13.89 2.18
N ARG A 42 0.10 14.30 3.14
CA ARG A 42 1.17 15.29 2.90
C ARG A 42 2.20 14.77 1.90
N GLU A 43 2.61 13.51 2.03
CA GLU A 43 3.55 12.88 1.10
C GLU A 43 2.96 12.74 -0.30
N GLY A 44 1.71 12.32 -0.43
CA GLY A 44 1.00 12.25 -1.71
C GLY A 44 0.93 13.62 -2.38
N ASN A 45 0.54 14.66 -1.63
CA ASN A 45 0.52 16.04 -2.14
C ASN A 45 1.91 16.53 -2.56
N LYS A 46 2.97 16.17 -1.81
CA LYS A 46 4.34 16.50 -2.18
C LYS A 46 4.75 15.81 -3.47
N GLN A 47 4.45 14.52 -3.63
CA GLN A 47 4.74 13.79 -4.87
C GLN A 47 4.00 14.38 -6.06
N GLU A 48 2.73 14.74 -5.90
CA GLU A 48 1.93 15.35 -6.97
C GLU A 48 2.50 16.72 -7.40
N LYS A 49 2.92 17.54 -6.44
CA LYS A 49 3.59 18.82 -6.73
C LYS A 49 4.92 18.62 -7.47
N LEU A 50 5.75 17.68 -7.00
CA LEU A 50 7.03 17.36 -7.64
C LEU A 50 6.83 16.79 -9.05
N TYR A 51 5.81 15.95 -9.24
CA TYR A 51 5.44 15.41 -10.53
C TYR A 51 5.08 16.52 -11.51
N LYS A 52 4.19 17.44 -11.13
CA LYS A 52 3.78 18.57 -11.98
C LYS A 52 4.94 19.51 -12.31
N ARG A 53 5.75 19.86 -11.30
CA ARG A 53 6.90 20.77 -11.47
C ARG A 53 7.95 20.19 -12.41
N ASP A 54 8.30 18.91 -12.21
CA ASP A 54 9.41 18.27 -12.91
C ASP A 54 8.94 17.42 -14.11
N TYR A 55 7.68 17.52 -14.52
CA TYR A 55 7.11 16.65 -15.55
C TYR A 55 7.87 16.75 -16.86
N LYS A 56 8.08 17.97 -17.35
CA LYS A 56 8.75 18.23 -18.64
C LYS A 56 10.18 17.70 -18.63
N THR A 57 10.95 18.00 -17.58
CA THR A 57 12.35 17.56 -17.44
C THR A 57 12.46 16.04 -17.31
N ARG A 58 11.50 15.39 -16.63
CA ARG A 58 11.43 13.92 -16.56
C ARG A 58 11.12 13.28 -17.91
N VAL A 59 10.22 13.87 -18.69
CA VAL A 59 9.91 13.39 -20.05
C VAL A 59 11.11 13.55 -20.97
N GLU A 60 11.81 14.69 -20.93
CA GLU A 60 13.02 14.91 -21.71
C GLU A 60 14.11 13.88 -21.36
N LYS A 61 14.31 13.60 -20.07
CA LYS A 61 15.25 12.57 -19.61
C LYS A 61 14.83 11.17 -20.08
N ALA A 62 13.55 10.82 -19.96
CA ALA A 62 13.03 9.53 -20.43
C ALA A 62 13.16 9.38 -21.95
N LEU A 63 12.95 10.46 -22.69
CA LEU A 63 13.16 10.50 -24.13
C LEU A 63 14.64 10.28 -24.49
N GLN A 64 15.56 10.98 -23.81
CA GLN A 64 16.99 10.81 -24.05
C GLN A 64 17.42 9.36 -23.83
N VAL A 65 17.01 8.73 -22.72
CA VAL A 65 17.31 7.32 -22.43
C VAL A 65 16.78 6.39 -23.53
N ARG A 66 15.63 6.71 -24.13
CA ARG A 66 15.06 5.92 -25.23
C ARG A 66 15.83 6.11 -26.54
N ILE A 67 16.25 7.34 -26.84
CA ILE A 67 17.10 7.64 -27.99
C ILE A 67 18.44 6.93 -27.83
N ASP A 68 19.07 7.01 -26.66
CA ASP A 68 20.33 6.33 -26.38
C ASP A 68 20.18 4.82 -26.57
N LYS A 69 19.11 4.21 -26.05
CA LYS A 69 18.82 2.77 -26.25
C LYS A 69 18.59 2.40 -27.72
N ALA A 70 17.91 3.25 -28.49
CA ALA A 70 17.68 3.02 -29.91
C ALA A 70 18.97 3.19 -30.74
N GLY A 71 19.86 4.08 -30.30
CA GLY A 71 21.16 4.36 -30.94
C GLY A 71 22.29 3.41 -30.54
N VAL A 72 22.09 2.54 -29.54
CA VAL A 72 23.05 1.49 -29.18
C VAL A 72 23.21 0.55 -30.38
N LYS A 73 24.40 0.57 -30.99
CA LYS A 73 24.77 -0.35 -32.07
C LYS A 73 24.88 -1.75 -31.48
N ASP A 74 23.82 -2.53 -31.60
CA ASP A 74 23.93 -3.98 -31.41
C ASP A 74 24.93 -4.51 -32.46
N ARG A 75 25.93 -5.28 -32.02
CA ARG A 75 26.90 -5.96 -32.90
C ARG A 75 26.25 -7.05 -33.77
N THR A 76 24.92 -7.14 -33.78
CA THR A 76 24.16 -8.00 -34.66
C THR A 76 24.06 -7.32 -36.02
N LEU A 77 24.84 -7.81 -36.99
CA LEU A 77 24.81 -7.37 -38.38
C LEU A 77 23.42 -7.66 -38.98
N LYS A 78 22.48 -6.72 -38.84
CA LYS A 78 21.25 -6.75 -39.61
C LYS A 78 21.57 -6.30 -41.04
N HIS A 79 21.35 -7.19 -42.00
CA HIS A 79 21.56 -6.88 -43.41
C HIS A 79 20.69 -5.68 -43.83
N ARG A 80 21.29 -4.69 -44.50
CA ARG A 80 20.69 -3.38 -44.82
C ARG A 80 19.35 -3.45 -45.60
N LEU A 81 19.07 -4.57 -46.25
CA LEU A 81 17.79 -4.83 -46.95
C LEU A 81 16.61 -5.20 -46.02
N PHE A 82 16.89 -5.65 -44.79
CA PHE A 82 15.87 -6.14 -43.84
C PHE A 82 15.74 -5.28 -42.58
N GLY A 83 16.50 -4.19 -42.48
CA GLY A 83 16.48 -3.29 -41.32
C GLY A 83 16.00 -1.90 -41.73
N SER A 84 14.71 -1.62 -41.56
CA SER A 84 14.24 -0.24 -41.56
C SER A 84 14.82 0.49 -40.35
N ASP A 85 15.29 1.72 -40.56
CA ASP A 85 15.59 2.65 -39.47
C ASP A 85 14.27 2.97 -38.76
N ASN A 86 13.97 2.24 -37.69
CA ASN A 86 12.70 2.33 -36.96
C ASN A 86 12.70 3.51 -35.98
N PHE A 87 13.53 4.53 -36.20
CA PHE A 87 13.57 5.72 -35.37
C PHE A 87 12.36 6.63 -35.63
N ASP A 88 11.22 6.30 -35.01
CA ASP A 88 10.05 7.18 -34.96
C ASP A 88 10.10 8.07 -33.71
N LYS A 89 10.56 9.31 -33.90
CA LYS A 89 10.60 10.34 -32.85
C LYS A 89 9.25 10.52 -32.16
N SER A 90 8.13 10.45 -32.89
CA SER A 90 6.80 10.66 -32.33
C SER A 90 6.36 9.49 -31.44
N ALA A 91 6.72 8.26 -31.80
CA ALA A 91 6.48 7.10 -30.95
C ALA A 91 7.32 7.14 -29.69
N LEU A 92 8.59 7.54 -29.79
CA LEU A 92 9.49 7.67 -28.65
C LEU A 92 9.01 8.73 -27.65
N THR A 93 8.51 9.88 -28.12
CA THR A 93 7.96 10.92 -27.24
C THR A 93 6.68 10.46 -26.54
N ARG A 94 5.72 9.86 -27.28
CA ARG A 94 4.51 9.29 -26.67
C ARG A 94 4.86 8.26 -25.60
N GLN A 95 5.86 7.42 -25.87
CA GLN A 95 6.25 6.39 -24.93
C GLN A 95 7.00 6.96 -23.72
N ALA A 96 7.83 8.00 -23.89
CA ALA A 96 8.46 8.71 -22.77
C ALA A 96 7.41 9.33 -21.83
N HIS A 97 6.35 9.92 -22.37
CA HIS A 97 5.22 10.39 -21.56
C HIS A 97 4.55 9.26 -20.77
N ARG A 98 4.26 8.13 -21.42
CA ARG A 98 3.68 6.95 -20.76
C ARG A 98 4.56 6.43 -19.63
N ASP A 99 5.87 6.36 -19.83
CA ASP A 99 6.80 5.88 -18.82
C ASP A 99 6.80 6.79 -17.59
N VAL A 100 6.81 8.11 -17.78
CA VAL A 100 6.78 9.09 -16.68
C VAL A 100 5.45 9.03 -15.92
N GLN A 101 4.33 8.90 -16.64
CA GLN A 101 3.01 8.73 -16.03
C GLN A 101 2.92 7.43 -15.23
N HIS A 102 3.45 6.33 -15.79
CA HIS A 102 3.46 5.03 -15.13
C HIS A 102 4.38 5.01 -13.90
N ASP A 103 5.54 5.66 -13.95
CA ASP A 103 6.41 5.78 -12.77
C ASP A 103 5.73 6.59 -11.65
N HIS A 104 5.05 7.68 -12.01
CA HIS A 104 4.28 8.46 -11.05
C HIS A 104 3.13 7.66 -10.43
N SER A 105 2.31 7.00 -11.24
CA SER A 105 1.22 6.17 -10.73
C SER A 105 1.73 5.08 -9.81
N ARG A 106 2.84 4.42 -10.16
CA ARG A 106 3.48 3.41 -9.31
C ARG A 106 3.89 3.99 -7.95
N ARG A 107 4.47 5.19 -7.90
CA ARG A 107 4.86 5.84 -6.64
C ARG A 107 3.65 6.16 -5.76
N ILE A 108 2.57 6.67 -6.36
CA ILE A 108 1.31 6.93 -5.64
C ILE A 108 0.71 5.62 -5.10
N SER A 109 0.67 4.56 -5.91
CA SER A 109 0.17 3.25 -5.47
C SER A 109 1.03 2.64 -4.35
N GLN A 110 2.34 2.87 -4.37
CA GLN A 110 3.23 2.44 -3.28
C GLN A 110 2.95 3.18 -1.98
N LEU A 111 2.68 4.50 -2.03
CA LEU A 111 2.28 5.27 -0.85
C LEU A 111 0.97 4.73 -0.26
N ALA A 112 -0.04 4.50 -1.10
CA ALA A 112 -1.32 3.92 -0.68
C ALA A 112 -1.16 2.52 -0.05
N SER A 113 -0.28 1.69 -0.62
CA SER A 113 -0.01 0.35 -0.10
C SER A 113 0.65 0.41 1.28
N ARG A 114 1.61 1.33 1.48
CA ARG A 114 2.26 1.54 2.78
C ARG A 114 1.30 2.10 3.83
N GLU A 115 0.45 3.06 3.45
CA GLU A 115 -0.61 3.55 4.33
C GLU A 115 -1.53 2.40 4.78
N THR A 116 -1.92 1.53 3.85
CA THR A 116 -2.77 0.37 4.14
C THR A 116 -2.10 -0.58 5.13
N GLN A 117 -0.83 -0.91 4.92
CA GLN A 117 -0.07 -1.78 5.83
C GLN A 117 0.03 -1.19 7.24
N GLU A 118 0.31 0.10 7.36
CA GLU A 118 0.39 0.73 8.67
C GLU A 118 -0.98 0.79 9.37
N LEU A 119 -2.05 1.11 8.66
CA LEU A 119 -3.40 1.07 9.21
C LEU A 119 -3.82 -0.34 9.63
N ASP A 120 -3.48 -1.36 8.85
CA ASP A 120 -3.74 -2.76 9.19
C ASP A 120 -3.01 -3.17 10.48
N THR A 121 -1.72 -2.84 10.61
CA THR A 121 -0.98 -3.12 11.85
C THR A 121 -1.58 -2.41 13.07
N LEU A 122 -2.08 -1.18 12.91
CA LEU A 122 -2.76 -0.46 13.98
C LEU A 122 -4.07 -1.15 14.38
N VAL A 123 -4.88 -1.59 13.41
CA VAL A 123 -6.13 -2.30 13.67
C VAL A 123 -5.87 -3.64 14.35
N VAL A 124 -4.96 -4.45 13.81
CA VAL A 124 -4.60 -5.75 14.38
C VAL A 124 -4.07 -5.61 15.80
N THR A 125 -3.21 -4.63 16.07
CA THR A 125 -2.67 -4.43 17.43
C THR A 125 -3.75 -3.95 18.41
N ALA A 126 -4.72 -3.15 17.96
CA ALA A 126 -5.85 -2.75 18.79
C ALA A 126 -6.79 -3.94 19.09
N GLU A 127 -7.11 -4.75 18.08
CA GLU A 127 -7.93 -5.95 18.23
C GLU A 127 -7.29 -6.98 19.18
N GLN A 128 -5.99 -7.24 19.03
CA GLN A 128 -5.24 -8.12 19.93
C GLN A 128 -5.28 -7.63 21.38
N ARG A 129 -5.14 -6.31 21.58
CA ARG A 129 -5.17 -5.70 22.91
C ARG A 129 -6.54 -5.83 23.57
N ASP A 130 -7.61 -5.65 22.79
CA ASP A 130 -8.98 -5.82 23.27
C ASP A 130 -9.33 -7.29 23.55
N ALA A 131 -8.82 -8.22 22.73
CA ALA A 131 -8.94 -9.66 22.98
C ALA A 131 -8.25 -10.07 24.29
N LEU A 132 -6.99 -9.65 24.51
CA LEU A 132 -6.25 -9.89 25.76
C LEU A 132 -6.98 -9.34 26.99
N THR A 133 -7.55 -8.14 26.87
CA THR A 133 -8.31 -7.52 27.96
C THR A 133 -9.59 -8.33 28.28
N LYS A 134 -10.28 -8.85 27.26
CA LYS A 134 -11.45 -9.72 27.46
C LYS A 134 -11.08 -11.05 28.10
N GLU A 135 -10.02 -11.70 27.63
CA GLU A 135 -9.54 -12.96 28.22
C GLU A 135 -9.15 -12.80 29.70
N GLN A 136 -8.44 -11.72 30.04
CA GLN A 136 -8.07 -11.43 31.43
C GLN A 136 -9.28 -11.17 32.32
N ARG A 137 -10.37 -10.60 31.78
CA ARG A 137 -11.63 -10.41 32.52
C ARG A 137 -12.42 -11.71 32.68
N GLU A 138 -12.39 -12.58 31.69
CA GLU A 138 -13.14 -13.84 31.70
C GLU A 138 -12.46 -14.96 32.49
N LYS A 139 -11.13 -15.03 32.50
CA LYS A 139 -10.36 -16.08 33.20
C LYS A 139 -10.75 -16.19 34.68
N PRO A 140 -10.77 -15.12 35.49
CA PRO A 140 -11.18 -15.20 36.88
C PRO A 140 -12.62 -15.68 37.07
N ARG A 141 -13.55 -15.26 36.18
CA ARG A 141 -14.94 -15.73 36.21
C ARG A 141 -15.04 -17.23 35.93
N LYS A 142 -14.34 -17.71 34.91
CA LYS A 142 -14.27 -19.13 34.54
C LYS A 142 -13.63 -19.96 35.64
N ASP A 143 -12.54 -19.48 36.23
CA ASP A 143 -11.86 -20.15 37.34
C ASP A 143 -12.74 -20.20 38.61
N PHE A 144 -13.47 -19.13 38.91
CA PHE A 144 -14.42 -19.10 40.01
C PHE A 144 -15.60 -20.06 39.80
N GLN A 145 -16.20 -20.08 38.60
CA GLN A 145 -17.25 -21.04 38.24
C GLN A 145 -16.75 -22.47 38.38
N ARG A 146 -15.57 -22.77 37.83
CA ARG A 146 -14.95 -24.10 37.93
C ARG A 146 -14.67 -24.52 39.37
N ALA A 147 -14.25 -23.59 40.23
CA ALA A 147 -14.02 -23.84 41.65
C ALA A 147 -15.34 -24.05 42.42
N ALA A 148 -16.40 -23.30 42.09
CA ALA A 148 -17.72 -23.46 42.65
C ALA A 148 -18.35 -24.81 42.27
N ASP A 149 -18.25 -25.23 41.01
CA ASP A 149 -18.75 -26.52 40.52
C ASP A 149 -18.07 -27.70 41.22
N ARG A 150 -16.75 -27.64 41.44
CA ARG A 150 -16.03 -28.67 42.21
C ARG A 150 -16.49 -28.76 43.67
N ARG A 151 -16.93 -27.66 44.29
CA ARG A 151 -17.45 -27.65 45.67
C ARG A 151 -18.87 -28.21 45.78
N ALA A 152 -19.60 -28.31 44.67
CA ALA A 152 -20.95 -28.86 44.60
C ALA A 152 -20.98 -30.40 44.38
N GLY A 153 -19.82 -31.05 44.24
CA GLY A 153 -19.72 -32.49 44.02
C GLY A 153 -20.22 -33.34 45.21
N PRO A 154 -20.76 -34.56 44.93
CA PRO A 154 -21.41 -35.42 45.92
C PRO A 154 -20.49 -35.99 47.01
N GLU A 155 -19.17 -35.85 46.88
CA GLU A 155 -18.19 -36.35 47.86
C GLU A 155 -18.22 -35.64 49.22
N ARG A 156 -18.95 -34.50 49.34
CA ARG A 156 -19.03 -33.72 50.59
C ARG A 156 -20.04 -34.22 51.62
N ARG A 157 -20.87 -35.21 51.28
CA ARG A 157 -21.81 -35.84 52.24
C ARG A 157 -21.54 -37.34 52.32
N ARG A 158 -20.51 -37.72 53.06
CA ARG A 158 -20.42 -39.00 53.76
C ARG A 158 -19.87 -38.76 55.14
#